data_AF-A0A6G0VXC3-F1
#
_entry.id   AF-A0A6G0VXC3-F1
#
_cell.length_a   1.000
_cell.length_b   1.000
_cell.length_c   1.000
_cell.angle_alpha   90.00
_cell.angle_beta   90.00
_cell.angle_gamma   90.00
#
_symmetry.space_group_name_H-M   'P 1'
#
loop_
_entity.id
_entity.type
_entity.pdbx_description
1 polymer ?
#
loop_
_entity_poly.entity_id
_entity_poly.type
_entity_poly.pdbx_seq_one_letter_code
_entity_poly.pdbx_strand_id
1 'polypeptide(L)'
;VFLLLNKLKLSTMDLFTENIMKQWGYSSEIINIFKEKEIDEMALLDLTETMVEQLFPKMGQRFKFLKHLKKLKTERNLPKEKSPVMTKHSVIDWDNLDELDVVLLDELEHNIDNDATKEISLVTEN
;
A
#
# COMPACT_ATOMS: atom_id res chain seq x y z
N VAL A 1 -38.52 4.45 13.12
CA VAL A 1 -38.43 3.83 11.77
C VAL A 1 -37.65 4.71 10.78
N PHE A 2 -37.94 6.02 10.67
CA PHE A 2 -37.22 6.95 9.77
C PHE A 2 -35.69 7.05 10.01
N LEU A 3 -35.25 7.05 11.27
CA LEU A 3 -33.82 7.04 11.64
C LEU A 3 -33.09 5.72 11.29
N LEU A 4 -33.81 4.59 11.25
CA LEU A 4 -33.24 3.30 10.86
C LEU A 4 -33.09 3.18 9.34
N LEU A 5 -34.02 3.77 8.58
CA LEU A 5 -33.95 3.81 7.12
C LEU A 5 -32.76 4.64 6.62
N ASN A 6 -32.39 5.72 7.32
CA ASN A 6 -31.17 6.48 6.99
C ASN A 6 -29.87 5.74 7.35
N LYS A 7 -29.87 4.87 8.38
CA LYS A 7 -28.74 3.95 8.64
C LYS A 7 -28.64 2.81 7.61
N LEU A 8 -29.74 2.51 6.92
CA LEU A 8 -29.81 1.54 5.82
C LEU A 8 -29.63 2.18 4.45
N LYS A 9 -29.45 3.50 4.37
CA LYS A 9 -28.87 4.13 3.19
C LYS A 9 -27.38 3.79 3.22
N LEU A 10 -27.11 2.56 2.82
CA LEU A 10 -25.80 2.02 2.51
C LEU A 10 -25.22 2.93 1.43
N SER A 11 -24.59 4.01 1.86
CA SER A 11 -23.45 4.60 1.19
C SER A 11 -22.40 3.50 1.10
N THR A 12 -22.53 2.67 0.08
CA THR A 12 -21.54 1.64 -0.18
C THR A 12 -20.45 2.29 -0.98
N MET A 13 -19.45 2.78 -0.27
CA MET A 13 -18.08 2.70 -0.79
C MET A 13 -17.93 1.36 -1.49
N ASP A 14 -17.43 1.39 -2.73
CA ASP A 14 -17.29 0.18 -3.51
C ASP A 14 -16.20 -0.75 -2.96
N LEU A 15 -16.26 -2.00 -3.44
CA LEU A 15 -15.32 -3.04 -3.05
C LEU A 15 -13.87 -2.69 -3.45
N PHE A 16 -13.69 -1.95 -4.55
CA PHE A 16 -12.37 -1.54 -5.02
C PHE A 16 -11.69 -0.64 -3.99
N THR A 17 -12.38 0.42 -3.57
CA THR A 17 -11.89 1.40 -2.61
C THR A 17 -11.64 0.74 -1.26
N GLU A 18 -12.55 -0.14 -0.81
CA GLU A 18 -12.34 -0.90 0.43
C GLU A 18 -11.07 -1.76 0.38
N ASN A 19 -10.86 -2.49 -0.72
CA ASN A 19 -9.70 -3.36 -0.88
C ASN A 19 -8.40 -2.57 -0.97
N ILE A 20 -8.38 -1.47 -1.71
CA ILE A 20 -7.20 -0.60 -1.81
C ILE A 20 -6.83 0.01 -0.47
N MET A 21 -7.81 0.48 0.30
CA MET A 21 -7.54 1.05 1.63
C MET A 21 -6.97 -0.01 2.58
N LYS A 22 -7.47 -1.25 2.53
CA LYS A 22 -6.91 -2.38 3.29
C LYS A 22 -5.49 -2.73 2.83
N GLN A 23 -5.25 -2.77 1.51
CA GLN A 23 -3.94 -3.06 0.93
C GLN A 23 -2.89 -2.01 1.30
N TRP A 24 -3.28 -0.73 1.41
CA TRP A 24 -2.42 0.35 1.88
C TRP A 24 -2.23 0.37 3.41
N GLY A 25 -2.87 -0.55 4.14
CA GLY A 25 -2.70 -0.72 5.58
C GLY A 25 -3.46 0.29 6.43
N TYR A 26 -4.55 0.88 5.93
CA TYR A 26 -5.40 1.77 6.72
C TYR A 26 -6.29 0.98 7.69
N SER A 27 -6.50 1.55 8.88
CA SER A 27 -7.35 0.96 9.91
C SER A 27 -8.83 0.99 9.51
N SER A 28 -9.63 0.15 10.17
CA SER A 28 -11.08 0.13 10.01
C SER A 28 -11.73 1.48 10.31
N GLU A 29 -11.18 2.26 11.24
CA GLU A 29 -11.65 3.61 11.56
C GLU A 29 -11.56 4.55 10.36
N ILE A 30 -10.41 4.59 9.68
CA ILE A 30 -10.23 5.40 8.46
C ILE A 30 -11.11 4.88 7.33
N ILE A 31 -11.19 3.55 7.16
CA ILE A 31 -12.05 2.94 6.14
C ILE A 31 -13.52 3.31 6.37
N ASN A 32 -13.98 3.37 7.62
CA ASN A 32 -15.34 3.79 7.95
C ASN A 32 -15.59 5.26 7.60
N ILE A 33 -14.60 6.15 7.78
CA ILE A 33 -14.72 7.54 7.32
C ILE A 33 -14.95 7.61 5.81
N PHE A 34 -14.27 6.77 5.02
CA PHE A 34 -14.49 6.69 3.58
C PHE A 34 -15.89 6.16 3.24
N LYS A 35 -16.39 5.16 3.98
CA LYS A 35 -17.78 4.65 3.87
C LYS A 35 -18.80 5.73 4.19
N GLU A 36 -18.63 6.46 5.30
CA GLU A 36 -19.52 7.54 5.73
C GLU A 36 -19.54 8.72 4.75
N LYS A 37 -18.42 8.99 4.08
CA LYS A 37 -18.29 10.05 3.09
C LYS A 37 -18.62 9.62 1.66
N GLU A 38 -19.11 8.39 1.48
CA GLU A 38 -19.49 7.84 0.18
C GLU A 38 -18.35 7.90 -0.85
N ILE A 39 -17.10 7.70 -0.40
CA ILE A 39 -15.93 7.74 -1.30
C ILE A 39 -15.85 6.40 -2.03
N ASP A 40 -16.32 6.36 -3.26
CA ASP A 40 -16.15 5.25 -4.21
C ASP A 40 -14.86 5.40 -5.03
N GLU A 41 -14.62 4.51 -5.99
CA GLU A 41 -13.42 4.46 -6.83
C GLU A 41 -13.24 5.75 -7.62
N MET A 42 -14.34 6.28 -8.18
CA MET A 42 -14.30 7.51 -8.96
C MET A 42 -13.94 8.69 -8.06
N ALA A 43 -14.62 8.83 -6.92
CA ALA A 43 -14.33 9.87 -5.94
C ALA A 43 -12.90 9.76 -5.39
N LEU A 44 -12.41 8.55 -5.09
CA LEU A 44 -11.05 8.29 -4.64
C LEU A 44 -10.03 8.81 -5.65
N LEU A 45 -10.20 8.49 -6.93
CA LEU A 45 -9.32 8.90 -8.01
C LEU A 45 -9.39 10.40 -8.30
N ASP A 46 -10.46 11.09 -7.92
CA ASP A 46 -10.63 12.52 -8.10
C ASP A 46 -10.36 13.36 -6.83
N LEU A 47 -9.99 12.72 -5.71
CA LEU A 47 -9.60 13.44 -4.49
C LEU A 47 -8.50 14.46 -4.77
N THR A 48 -8.79 15.71 -4.37
CA THR A 48 -7.85 16.83 -4.38
C THR A 48 -7.05 16.87 -3.08
N GLU A 49 -5.92 17.58 -3.08
CA GLU A 49 -5.08 17.70 -1.88
C GLU A 49 -5.89 18.23 -0.68
N THR A 50 -6.70 19.28 -0.89
CA THR A 50 -7.55 19.89 0.16
C THR A 50 -8.59 18.93 0.73
N MET A 51 -9.19 18.05 -0.10
CA MET A 51 -10.09 17.00 0.38
C MET A 51 -9.34 15.96 1.21
N VAL A 52 -8.12 15.58 0.78
CA VAL A 52 -7.27 14.68 1.56
C VAL A 52 -6.86 15.30 2.89
N GLU A 53 -6.69 16.62 2.98
CA GLU A 53 -6.42 17.30 4.27
C GLU A 53 -7.54 17.11 5.29
N GLN A 54 -8.79 17.06 4.82
CA GLN A 54 -9.96 16.81 5.67
C GLN A 54 -10.04 15.35 6.12
N LEU A 55 -9.58 14.40 5.30
CA LEU A 55 -9.57 12.98 5.62
C LEU A 55 -8.39 12.60 6.53
N PHE A 56 -7.25 13.25 6.34
CA PHE A 56 -6.00 13.01 7.08
C PHE A 56 -5.42 14.31 7.63
N PRO A 57 -5.85 14.75 8.83
CA PRO A 57 -5.34 15.98 9.46
C PRO A 57 -3.85 15.88 9.82
N LYS A 58 -3.35 14.68 10.13
CA LYS A 58 -1.95 14.45 10.48
C LYS A 58 -1.08 14.42 9.21
N MET A 59 -0.12 15.35 9.11
CA MET A 59 0.75 15.52 7.94
C MET A 59 1.44 14.22 7.49
N GLY A 60 1.95 13.41 8.40
CA GLY A 60 2.62 12.15 8.06
C GLY A 60 1.70 11.11 7.42
N GLN A 61 0.45 10.99 7.88
CA GLN A 61 -0.54 10.08 7.29
C GLN A 61 -0.99 10.58 5.91
N ARG A 62 -1.21 11.89 5.81
CA ARG A 62 -1.56 12.58 4.56
C ARG A 62 -0.51 12.34 3.47
N PHE A 63 0.77 12.54 3.80
CA PHE A 63 1.86 12.33 2.86
C PHE A 63 1.88 10.90 2.31
N LYS A 64 1.73 9.90 3.19
CA LYS A 64 1.67 8.49 2.78
C LYS A 64 0.49 8.23 1.83
N PHE A 65 -0.70 8.74 2.18
CA PHE A 65 -1.89 8.60 1.34
C PHE A 65 -1.70 9.23 -0.05
N LEU A 66 -1.22 10.47 -0.10
CA LEU A 66 -0.99 11.18 -1.36
C LEU A 66 0.02 10.45 -2.25
N LYS A 67 1.08 9.85 -1.67
CA LYS A 67 2.04 9.03 -2.41
C LYS A 67 1.36 7.80 -3.03
N HIS A 68 0.55 7.09 -2.26
CA HIS A 68 -0.22 5.94 -2.73
C HIS A 68 -1.23 6.32 -3.83
N LEU A 69 -1.99 7.39 -3.61
CA LEU A 69 -2.98 7.89 -4.55
C LEU A 69 -2.33 8.32 -5.87
N LYS A 70 -1.20 9.04 -5.83
CA LYS A 70 -0.45 9.43 -7.02
C LYS A 70 -0.02 8.20 -7.84
N LYS A 71 0.53 7.19 -7.18
CA LYS A 71 0.94 5.93 -7.83
C LYS A 71 -0.25 5.25 -8.50
N LEU A 72 -1.38 5.15 -7.80
CA LEU A 72 -2.61 4.56 -8.35
C LEU A 72 -3.11 5.30 -9.59
N LYS A 73 -3.15 6.64 -9.56
CA LYS A 73 -3.54 7.46 -10.72
C LYS A 73 -2.59 7.24 -11.90
N THR A 74 -1.28 7.12 -11.66
CA THR A 74 -0.31 6.82 -12.72
C THR A 74 -0.55 5.45 -13.34
N GLU A 75 -0.74 4.41 -12.54
CA GLU A 75 -1.03 3.04 -13.02
C GLU A 75 -2.31 2.95 -13.85
N ARG A 76 -3.34 3.75 -13.52
CA ARG A 76 -4.59 3.83 -14.30
C ARG A 76 -4.45 4.57 -15.63
N ASN A 77 -3.55 5.55 -15.70
CA ASN A 77 -3.32 6.36 -16.89
C ASN A 77 -2.24 5.78 -17.82
N LEU A 78 -1.51 4.74 -17.40
CA LEU A 78 -0.60 4.04 -18.31
C LEU A 78 -1.44 3.37 -19.42
N PRO A 79 -1.02 3.49 -20.70
CA PRO A 79 -1.49 2.58 -21.72
C PRO A 79 -1.25 1.17 -21.18
N LYS A 80 -2.27 0.31 -21.19
CA LYS A 80 -2.07 -1.12 -21.00
C LYS A 80 -1.21 -1.59 -22.18
N GLU A 81 0.10 -1.42 -22.08
CA GLU A 81 1.04 -2.07 -22.99
C GLU A 81 0.66 -3.54 -22.95
N LYS A 82 0.31 -4.06 -24.13
CA LYS A 82 0.06 -5.47 -24.34
C LYS A 82 1.20 -6.19 -23.63
N SER A 83 0.84 -7.06 -22.71
CA SER A 83 1.72 -7.99 -22.01
C SER A 83 2.90 -8.34 -22.91
N PRO A 84 4.16 -8.33 -22.42
CA PRO A 84 5.25 -8.88 -23.20
C PRO A 84 4.89 -10.33 -23.46
N VAL A 85 4.40 -10.60 -24.66
CA VAL A 85 4.53 -11.91 -25.27
C VAL A 85 6.02 -12.14 -25.22
N MET A 86 6.46 -13.07 -24.35
CA MET A 86 7.80 -13.62 -24.43
C MET A 86 7.91 -14.27 -25.82
N THR A 87 8.26 -13.48 -26.82
CA THR A 87 8.75 -13.96 -28.09
C THR A 87 10.09 -14.59 -27.79
N LYS A 88 10.07 -15.90 -27.57
CA LYS A 88 11.22 -16.79 -27.73
C LYS A 88 11.92 -16.44 -29.04
N HIS A 89 13.05 -15.73 -28.98
CA HIS A 89 14.19 -15.74 -29.91
C HIS A 89 15.30 -14.94 -29.19
N SER A 90 16.58 -15.30 -29.16
CA SER A 90 17.38 -16.13 -30.06
C SER A 90 18.48 -16.85 -29.25
N VAL A 91 19.01 -17.90 -29.86
CA VAL A 91 20.21 -18.65 -29.48
C VAL A 91 21.22 -17.78 -28.74
N ILE A 92 21.51 -18.11 -27.48
CA ILE A 92 22.65 -17.58 -26.73
C ILE A 92 23.90 -18.14 -27.41
N ASP A 93 24.71 -17.25 -27.99
CA ASP A 93 26.03 -17.57 -28.51
C ASP A 93 27.00 -17.61 -27.33
N TRP A 94 27.39 -18.83 -26.94
CA TRP A 94 28.20 -19.10 -25.75
C TRP A 94 29.70 -18.85 -25.95
N ASP A 95 30.12 -18.47 -27.16
CA ASP A 95 31.54 -18.28 -27.50
C ASP A 95 32.07 -16.86 -27.21
N ASN A 96 31.25 -15.97 -26.63
CA ASN A 96 31.66 -14.62 -26.25
C ASN A 96 31.31 -14.32 -24.77
N LEU A 97 31.77 -15.20 -23.89
CA LEU A 97 31.69 -15.06 -22.44
C LEU A 97 32.99 -14.50 -21.88
N ASP A 98 33.35 -13.29 -22.27
CA ASP A 98 34.34 -12.48 -21.56
C ASP A 98 33.67 -11.12 -21.30
N GLU A 99 33.60 -10.73 -20.03
CA GLU A 99 33.00 -9.49 -19.49
C GLU A 99 31.46 -9.39 -19.46
N LEU A 100 30.86 -10.11 -18.51
CA LEU A 100 29.74 -9.54 -17.76
C LEU A 100 30.03 -9.69 -16.26
N ASP A 101 30.28 -8.55 -15.61
CA ASP A 101 30.34 -8.44 -14.16
C ASP A 101 29.03 -8.96 -13.56
N VAL A 102 29.11 -10.13 -12.94
CA VAL A 102 28.06 -10.71 -12.13
C VAL A 102 28.00 -9.92 -10.82
N VAL A 103 27.31 -8.78 -10.83
CA VAL A 103 26.92 -8.13 -9.57
C VAL A 103 25.78 -8.96 -8.99
N LEU A 104 26.16 -9.96 -8.17
CA LEU A 104 25.27 -10.67 -7.27
C LEU A 104 24.60 -9.66 -6.33
N LEU A 105 23.31 -9.39 -6.56
CA LEU A 105 22.41 -8.87 -5.54
C LEU A 105 21.53 -10.01 -5.02
N ASP A 106 22.17 -10.98 -4.37
CA ASP A 106 21.49 -11.93 -3.48
C ASP A 106 21.68 -11.46 -2.04
N GLU A 107 20.97 -10.39 -1.67
CA GLU A 107 20.84 -10.02 -0.26
C GLU A 107 19.39 -9.60 0.02
N LEU A 108 18.53 -10.61 0.09
CA LEU A 108 17.22 -10.52 0.74
C LEU A 108 16.89 -11.89 1.36
N GLU A 109 17.27 -12.07 2.62
CA GLU A 109 16.46 -12.82 3.58
C GLU A 109 16.77 -12.35 5.03
N HIS A 110 15.79 -11.64 5.62
CA HIS A 110 15.24 -11.80 6.99
C HIS A 110 16.17 -12.32 8.12
N ASN A 111 16.27 -11.76 9.33
CA ASN A 111 15.38 -10.98 10.20
C ASN A 111 16.21 -10.29 11.31
N ILE A 112 15.86 -9.05 11.65
CA ILE A 112 16.16 -8.48 12.96
C ILE A 112 14.99 -8.89 13.87
N ASP A 113 15.25 -9.73 14.87
CA ASP A 113 14.48 -9.73 16.11
C ASP A 113 15.46 -9.68 17.28
N ASN A 114 15.33 -8.60 18.04
CA ASN A 114 16.04 -8.28 19.26
C ASN A 114 14.98 -8.38 20.36
N ASP A 115 14.95 -9.48 21.12
CA ASP A 115 14.17 -9.55 22.36
C ASP A 115 15.09 -9.56 23.57
N ALA A 116 14.84 -8.61 24.45
CA ALA A 116 15.60 -8.31 25.63
C ALA A 116 14.95 -9.01 26.83
N THR A 117 15.65 -9.97 27.44
CA THR A 117 15.42 -10.34 28.84
C THR A 117 16.74 -10.38 29.60
N LYS A 118 17.12 -9.17 30.03
CA LYS A 118 18.18 -8.94 31.01
C LYS A 118 17.56 -9.16 32.39
N GLU A 119 17.67 -10.37 32.94
CA GLU A 119 17.37 -10.60 34.35
C GLU A 119 18.40 -9.89 35.24
N ILE A 120 17.89 -9.17 36.22
CA ILE A 120 18.64 -8.47 37.27
C ILE A 120 18.48 -9.29 38.55
N SER A 121 19.55 -9.58 39.28
CA SER A 121 19.47 -9.46 40.74
C SER A 121 20.84 -9.32 41.39
N LEU A 122 20.96 -8.29 42.21
CA LEU A 122 22.06 -7.92 43.08
C LEU A 122 21.56 -8.04 44.53
N VAL A 123 22.37 -8.66 45.40
CA VAL A 123 22.43 -8.52 46.89
C VAL A 123 21.29 -9.23 47.67
N THR A 124 21.54 -10.11 48.66
CA THR A 124 22.01 -9.81 50.04
C THR A 124 22.69 -11.00 50.77
N GLU A 125 23.53 -10.64 51.74
CA GLU A 125 24.26 -11.41 52.77
C GLU A 125 23.47 -12.47 53.56
N ASN A 126 24.17 -13.53 53.98
CA ASN A 126 24.35 -13.96 55.38
C ASN A 126 25.43 -15.05 55.48
#